data_AF-A0A8X6VAV9-F1
#
_entry.id   AF-A0A8X6VAV9-F1
#
_cell.length_a   1.000
_cell.length_b   1.000
_cell.length_c   1.000
_cell.angle_alpha   90.00
_cell.angle_beta   90.00
_cell.angle_gamma   90.00
#
_symmetry.space_group_name_H-M   'P 1'
#
loop_
_entity.id
_entity.type
_entity.pdbx_description
1 polymer ?
#
loop_
_entity_poly.entity_id
_entity_poly.type
_entity_poly.pdbx_seq_one_letter_code
_entity_poly.pdbx_strand_id
1 'polypeptide(L)'
;MHSSSGANRPFKDQQWLRILQWNAGGFSHEKRTQLMSILISQDIDVFIIVEANLSHDSLKRHTFGPYCTKILPKSRRIASGILVGVRKGLISDFHEISNLSSYNGAEIIKLDVWKRKRHFKVYGCYSPPGNTKLVTLAS
;
A
#
# COMPACT_ATOMS: atom_id res chain seq x y z
N MET A 1 19.03 26.54 18.78
CA MET A 1 18.18 25.68 19.62
C MET A 1 17.23 24.92 18.69
N HIS A 2 17.38 23.59 18.59
CA HIS A 2 16.52 22.74 17.77
C HIS A 2 15.14 22.61 18.43
N SER A 3 14.09 23.09 17.77
CA SER A 3 12.71 22.76 18.13
C SER A 3 12.31 21.45 17.44
N SER A 4 12.30 20.37 18.21
CA SER A 4 11.69 19.09 17.85
C SER A 4 10.16 19.25 17.77
N SER A 5 9.62 19.39 16.57
CA SER A 5 8.18 19.34 16.29
C SER A 5 7.65 17.90 16.33
N GLY A 6 7.86 17.22 17.46
CA GLY A 6 7.18 15.97 17.78
C GLY A 6 5.78 16.30 18.30
N ALA A 7 4.82 16.51 17.41
CA ALA A 7 3.42 16.70 17.81
C ALA A 7 2.96 15.50 18.66
N ASN A 8 2.57 15.77 19.90
CA ASN A 8 2.14 14.79 20.88
C ASN A 8 0.81 14.19 20.42
N ARG A 9 0.85 13.05 19.71
CA ARG A 9 -0.37 12.37 19.24
C ARG A 9 -1.13 11.84 20.47
N PRO A 10 -2.41 12.21 20.68
CA PRO A 10 -3.17 11.78 21.85
C PRO A 10 -3.26 10.26 21.93
N PHE A 11 -3.13 9.72 23.15
CA PHE A 11 -2.98 8.28 23.43
C PHE A 11 -4.09 7.38 22.86
N LYS A 12 -5.28 7.93 22.59
CA LYS A 12 -6.44 7.21 22.02
C LYS A 12 -6.32 6.91 20.51
N ASP A 13 -5.58 7.71 19.73
CA ASP A 13 -5.43 7.55 18.27
C ASP A 13 -4.41 6.47 17.86
N GLN A 14 -3.75 5.87 18.84
CA GLN A 14 -2.55 5.09 18.60
C GLN A 14 -2.79 3.56 18.61
N GLN A 15 -4.04 3.13 18.73
CA GLN A 15 -4.42 1.71 18.71
C GLN A 15 -4.88 1.23 17.32
N TRP A 16 -5.38 2.14 16.49
CA TRP A 16 -5.90 1.84 15.16
C TRP A 16 -4.80 1.92 14.11
N LEU A 17 -4.86 1.05 13.11
CA LEU A 17 -4.02 1.14 11.91
C LEU A 17 -4.83 1.89 10.84
N ARG A 18 -4.37 3.09 10.44
CA ARG A 18 -5.02 3.90 9.41
C ARG A 18 -4.49 3.48 8.04
N ILE A 19 -5.38 3.07 7.15
CA ILE A 19 -5.03 2.50 5.86
C ILE A 19 -5.70 3.31 4.75
N LEU A 20 -4.93 3.68 3.73
CA LEU A 20 -5.44 4.26 2.50
C LEU A 20 -5.25 3.28 1.34
N GLN A 21 -6.31 2.95 0.62
CA GLN A 21 -6.19 2.27 -0.68
C GLN A 21 -6.67 3.21 -1.79
N TRP A 22 -5.90 3.29 -2.87
CA TRP A 22 -6.24 4.14 -4.02
C TRP A 22 -5.91 3.43 -5.33
N ASN A 23 -6.89 3.37 -6.25
CA ASN A 23 -6.62 3.05 -7.65
C ASN A 23 -6.12 4.30 -8.38
N ALA A 24 -4.85 4.28 -8.78
CA ALA A 24 -4.24 5.42 -9.42
C ALA A 24 -4.47 5.47 -10.94
N GLY A 25 -4.77 4.37 -11.64
CA GLY A 25 -4.81 4.34 -13.11
C GLY A 25 -3.49 4.85 -13.75
N GLY A 26 -2.34 4.52 -13.14
CA GLY A 26 -1.02 5.05 -13.44
C GLY A 26 -0.53 6.09 -12.43
N PHE A 27 0.71 5.94 -11.97
CA PHE A 27 1.28 6.77 -10.90
C PHE A 27 2.23 7.85 -11.44
N SER A 28 1.73 9.08 -11.53
CA SER A 28 2.48 10.26 -11.97
C SER A 28 3.10 11.04 -10.80
N HIS A 29 3.93 12.05 -11.11
CA HIS A 29 4.51 12.92 -10.11
C HIS A 29 3.45 13.76 -9.38
N GLU A 30 2.43 14.25 -10.08
CA GLU A 30 1.32 15.02 -9.48
C GLU A 30 0.53 14.16 -8.49
N LYS A 31 0.22 12.91 -8.86
CA LYS A 31 -0.45 11.95 -7.97
C LYS A 31 0.39 11.61 -6.75
N ARG A 32 1.72 11.54 -6.87
CA ARG A 32 2.62 11.41 -5.72
C ARG A 32 2.49 12.60 -4.77
N THR A 33 2.51 13.82 -5.27
CA THR A 33 2.36 15.03 -4.44
C THR A 33 1.03 15.04 -3.70
N GLN A 34 -0.06 14.73 -4.42
CA GLN A 34 -1.39 14.63 -3.82
C GLN A 34 -1.46 13.53 -2.76
N LEU A 35 -0.92 12.35 -3.07
CA LEU A 35 -0.82 11.24 -2.11
C LEU A 35 -0.09 11.69 -0.85
N MET A 36 1.09 12.30 -0.97
CA MET A 36 1.87 12.75 0.19
C MET A 36 1.10 13.73 1.07
N SER A 37 0.34 14.66 0.47
CA SER A 37 -0.51 15.60 1.23
C SER A 37 -1.62 14.89 2.01
N ILE A 38 -2.29 13.90 1.39
CA ILE A 38 -3.31 13.07 2.06
C ILE A 38 -2.69 12.25 3.18
N LEU A 39 -1.56 11.60 2.91
CA LEU A 39 -0.86 10.73 3.88
C LEU A 39 -0.47 11.49 5.16
N ILE A 40 -0.06 12.75 5.02
CA ILE A 40 0.32 13.61 6.15
C ILE A 40 -0.93 14.15 6.85
N SER A 41 -1.87 14.75 6.12
CA SER A 41 -3.06 15.40 6.69
C SER A 41 -4.02 14.43 7.38
N GLN A 42 -4.19 13.22 6.82
CA GLN A 42 -5.05 12.17 7.38
C GLN A 42 -4.29 11.22 8.31
N ASP A 43 -2.97 11.43 8.42
CA ASP A 43 -2.10 10.71 9.33
C ASP A 43 -2.15 9.19 9.12
N ILE A 44 -1.99 8.78 7.86
CA ILE A 44 -2.09 7.38 7.40
C ILE A 44 -0.89 6.55 7.87
N ASP A 45 -1.09 5.29 8.27
CA ASP A 45 -0.01 4.40 8.67
C ASP A 45 0.46 3.50 7.51
N VAL A 46 -0.49 3.04 6.68
CA VAL A 46 -0.23 2.16 5.53
C VAL A 46 -0.99 2.71 4.32
N PHE A 47 -0.35 2.73 3.17
CA PHE A 47 -1.05 3.00 1.91
C PHE A 47 -0.80 1.90 0.88
N ILE A 48 -1.80 1.66 0.05
CA ILE A 48 -1.79 0.69 -1.04
C ILE A 48 -2.28 1.40 -2.29
N ILE A 49 -1.43 1.51 -3.29
CA ILE A 49 -1.76 2.05 -4.60
C ILE A 49 -1.85 0.90 -5.59
N VAL A 50 -3.04 0.70 -6.15
CA VAL A 50 -3.28 -0.26 -7.23
C VAL A 50 -3.23 0.45 -8.57
N GLU A 51 -2.96 -0.28 -9.64
CA GLU A 51 -2.65 0.28 -10.96
C GLU A 51 -1.51 1.32 -10.92
N ALA A 52 -0.47 1.05 -10.13
CA ALA A 52 0.64 1.99 -9.99
C ALA A 52 1.43 2.13 -11.31
N ASN A 53 1.50 1.07 -12.13
CA ASN A 53 2.27 1.03 -13.37
C ASN A 53 3.75 1.44 -13.19
N LEU A 54 4.32 1.20 -12.01
CA LEU A 54 5.72 1.49 -11.69
C LEU A 54 6.59 0.22 -11.78
N SER A 55 7.82 0.40 -12.23
CA SER A 55 8.89 -0.61 -12.10
C SER A 55 9.69 -0.39 -10.81
N HIS A 56 10.50 -1.37 -10.41
CA HIS A 56 11.43 -1.23 -9.29
C HIS A 56 12.38 -0.02 -9.46
N ASP A 57 12.91 0.21 -10.65
CA ASP A 57 13.80 1.36 -10.90
C ASP A 57 13.05 2.68 -10.90
N SER A 58 11.79 2.68 -11.33
CA SER A 58 10.94 3.86 -11.23
C SER A 58 10.61 4.18 -9.77
N LEU A 59 10.37 3.17 -8.93
CA LEU A 59 10.17 3.35 -7.50
C LEU A 59 11.37 4.01 -6.82
N LYS A 60 12.61 3.64 -7.18
CA LYS A 60 13.83 4.26 -6.61
C LYS A 60 13.88 5.78 -6.83
N ARG A 61 13.28 6.28 -7.91
CA ARG A 61 13.19 7.72 -8.22
C ARG A 61 12.10 8.45 -7.41
N HIS A 62 11.18 7.70 -6.81
CA HIS A 62 10.08 8.25 -6.02
C HIS A 62 10.36 8.05 -4.53
N THR A 63 10.78 9.11 -3.84
CA THR A 63 10.95 9.05 -2.39
C THR A 63 9.63 9.32 -1.68
N PHE A 64 9.24 8.46 -0.75
CA PHE A 64 8.07 8.64 0.10
C PHE A 64 8.55 8.88 1.54
N GLY A 65 9.20 10.02 1.77
CA GLY A 65 10.01 10.35 2.96
C GLY A 65 9.71 9.57 4.27
N PRO A 66 8.50 9.66 4.84
CA PRO A 66 8.15 9.01 6.11
C PRO A 66 7.68 7.56 5.98
N TYR A 67 7.79 6.93 4.82
CA TYR A 67 7.33 5.56 4.53
C TYR A 67 8.48 4.71 3.98
N CYS A 68 8.47 3.42 4.35
CA CYS A 68 9.19 2.36 3.68
C CYS A 68 8.28 1.77 2.60
N THR A 69 8.73 1.79 1.35
CA THR A 69 7.91 1.32 0.22
C THR A 69 8.37 -0.01 -0.34
N LYS A 70 7.41 -0.84 -0.73
CA LYS A 70 7.57 -2.10 -1.47
C LYS A 70 6.68 -2.08 -2.69
N ILE A 71 7.04 -2.81 -3.73
CA ILE A 71 6.26 -2.88 -4.95
C ILE A 71 6.14 -4.32 -5.43
N LEU A 72 4.93 -4.66 -5.85
CA LEU A 72 4.65 -5.75 -6.77
C LEU A 72 4.61 -5.15 -8.18
N PRO A 73 5.71 -5.20 -8.97
CA PRO A 73 5.77 -4.51 -10.25
C PRO A 73 4.86 -5.18 -11.28
N LYS A 74 4.37 -4.39 -12.24
CA LYS A 74 3.68 -4.91 -13.41
C LYS A 74 4.58 -5.92 -14.14
N SER A 75 4.01 -7.06 -14.52
CA SER A 75 4.69 -8.12 -15.27
C SER A 75 3.70 -8.78 -16.24
N ARG A 76 4.14 -9.80 -17.02
CA ARG A 76 3.17 -10.56 -17.85
C ARG A 76 2.06 -11.23 -17.03
N ARG A 77 2.27 -11.48 -15.74
CA ARG A 77 1.30 -12.10 -14.83
C ARG A 77 0.59 -11.12 -13.90
N ILE A 78 1.09 -9.88 -13.83
CA ILE A 78 0.58 -8.81 -12.95
C ILE A 78 0.16 -7.68 -13.87
N ALA A 79 -1.15 -7.46 -14.03
CA ALA A 79 -1.73 -6.52 -14.96
C ALA A 79 -1.36 -5.05 -14.69
N SER A 80 -1.25 -4.65 -13.42
CA SER A 80 -1.31 -3.26 -12.99
C SER A 80 -0.16 -2.85 -12.07
N GLY A 81 0.27 -3.77 -11.21
CA GLY A 81 1.27 -3.55 -10.19
C GLY A 81 0.72 -2.79 -8.97
N ILE A 82 1.19 -3.20 -7.80
CA ILE A 82 0.75 -2.65 -6.52
C ILE A 82 1.95 -2.02 -5.81
N LEU A 83 1.85 -0.73 -5.50
CA LEU A 83 2.79 -0.04 -4.63
C LEU A 83 2.23 0.00 -3.20
N VAL A 84 3.05 -0.38 -2.24
CA VAL A 84 2.72 -0.28 -0.81
C VAL A 84 3.70 0.65 -0.13
N GLY A 85 3.22 1.46 0.80
CA GLY A 85 4.06 2.14 1.77
C GLY A 85 3.59 1.92 3.20
N VAL A 86 4.52 1.57 4.08
CA VAL A 86 4.31 1.45 5.53
C VAL A 86 5.09 2.55 6.23
N ARG A 87 4.47 3.28 7.14
CA ARG A 87 5.11 4.38 7.87
C ARG A 87 6.36 3.88 8.60
N LYS A 88 7.46 4.63 8.48
CA LYS A 88 8.72 4.36 9.17
C LYS A 88 8.49 4.28 10.68
N GLY A 89 9.11 3.29 11.32
CA GLY A 89 8.95 3.00 12.74
C GLY A 89 7.89 1.94 13.05
N LEU A 90 7.06 1.54 12.08
CA LEU A 90 6.29 0.32 12.16
C LEU A 90 7.12 -0.86 11.64
N ILE A 91 6.99 -2.01 12.30
CA ILE A 91 7.53 -3.26 11.80
C ILE A 91 6.49 -3.83 10.83
N SER A 92 6.94 -4.31 9.68
CA SER A 92 6.06 -4.93 8.71
C SER A 92 6.76 -6.00 7.88
N ASP A 93 6.00 -7.01 7.47
CA ASP A 93 6.40 -7.99 6.47
C ASP A 93 5.46 -7.91 5.25
N PHE A 94 6.01 -8.09 4.06
CA PHE A 94 5.30 -8.00 2.79
C PHE A 94 5.31 -9.36 2.10
N HIS A 95 4.12 -9.87 1.80
CA HIS A 95 3.92 -11.14 1.13
C HIS A 95 3.14 -10.93 -0.16
N GLU A 96 3.71 -11.40 -1.26
CA GLU A 96 2.98 -11.57 -2.51
C GLU A 96 2.12 -12.84 -2.39
N ILE A 97 0.80 -12.72 -2.54
CA ILE A 97 -0.10 -13.88 -2.60
C ILE A 97 -0.33 -14.18 -4.07
N SER A 98 0.71 -14.67 -4.74
CA SER A 98 0.70 -14.91 -6.20
C SER A 98 0.25 -16.29 -6.63
N ASN A 99 -0.43 -17.05 -5.77
CA ASN A 99 -0.69 -18.46 -6.07
C ASN A 99 -2.13 -18.97 -5.86
N LEU A 100 -3.14 -18.09 -5.90
CA LEU A 100 -4.49 -18.53 -6.32
C LEU A 100 -4.58 -18.57 -7.85
N SER A 101 -3.61 -19.27 -8.45
CA SER A 101 -3.54 -19.73 -9.83
C SER A 101 -3.54 -18.65 -10.92
N SER A 102 -2.91 -18.99 -12.02
CA SER A 102 -2.98 -18.37 -13.35
C SER A 102 -4.41 -18.12 -13.88
N TYR A 103 -5.45 -18.37 -13.09
CA TYR A 103 -6.85 -18.34 -13.48
C TYR A 103 -7.60 -17.09 -13.00
N ASN A 104 -7.27 -16.48 -11.85
CA ASN A 104 -8.20 -15.53 -11.22
C ASN A 104 -8.00 -14.04 -11.52
N GLY A 105 -7.04 -13.65 -12.35
CA GLY A 105 -6.89 -12.29 -12.90
C GLY A 105 -6.63 -11.16 -11.89
N ALA A 106 -6.75 -11.43 -10.59
CA ALA A 106 -6.60 -10.47 -9.50
C ALA A 106 -5.19 -10.50 -8.92
N GLU A 107 -4.73 -9.33 -8.47
CA GLU A 107 -3.46 -9.11 -7.79
C GLU A 107 -3.74 -8.97 -6.30
N ILE A 108 -3.15 -9.84 -5.48
CA ILE A 108 -3.33 -9.82 -4.02
C ILE A 108 -1.98 -9.78 -3.32
N ILE A 109 -1.85 -8.85 -2.38
CA ILE A 109 -0.73 -8.75 -1.45
C ILE A 109 -1.25 -8.86 -0.02
N LYS A 110 -0.41 -9.37 0.86
CA LYS A 110 -0.61 -9.37 2.30
C LYS A 110 0.51 -8.61 2.98
N LEU A 111 0.12 -7.81 3.95
CA LEU A 111 1.01 -7.10 4.85
C LEU A 111 0.71 -7.55 6.27
N ASP A 112 1.74 -8.02 6.95
CA ASP A 112 1.72 -8.17 8.40
C ASP A 112 2.33 -6.89 8.97
N VAL A 113 1.59 -6.17 9.81
CA VAL A 113 2.02 -4.88 10.37
C VAL A 113 1.89 -4.91 11.88
N TRP A 114 2.97 -4.62 12.57
CA TRP A 114 3.00 -4.52 14.01
C TRP A 114 3.01 -3.06 14.41
N LYS A 115 1.95 -2.68 15.12
CA LYS A 115 1.83 -1.37 15.74
C LYS A 115 1.64 -1.61 17.23
N ARG A 116 2.71 -1.38 17.99
CA ARG A 116 2.81 -1.71 19.42
C ARG A 116 2.62 -3.20 19.67
N LYS A 117 1.82 -3.58 20.68
CA LYS A 117 1.52 -4.97 21.05
C LYS A 117 0.42 -5.61 20.18
N ARG A 118 0.08 -5.00 19.04
CA ARG A 118 -0.95 -5.53 18.12
C ARG A 118 -0.35 -5.85 16.77
N HIS A 119 -0.80 -6.97 16.24
CA HIS A 119 -0.47 -7.46 14.90
C HIS A 119 -1.71 -7.33 14.02
N PHE A 120 -1.55 -6.65 12.88
CA PHE A 120 -2.58 -6.45 11.88
C PHE A 120 -2.21 -7.20 10.61
N LYS A 121 -3.16 -7.94 10.04
CA LYS A 121 -3.05 -8.52 8.70
C LYS A 121 -3.87 -7.65 7.75
N VAL A 122 -3.20 -7.04 6.78
CA VAL A 122 -3.82 -6.16 5.79
C VAL A 122 -3.69 -6.82 4.43
N TYR A 123 -4.80 -6.92 3.71
CA TYR A 123 -4.83 -7.45 2.36
C TYR A 123 -5.11 -6.32 1.38
N GLY A 124 -4.20 -6.14 0.42
CA GLY A 124 -4.42 -5.26 -0.73
C GLY A 124 -4.83 -6.11 -1.91
N CYS A 125 -5.94 -5.77 -2.56
CA CYS A 125 -6.45 -6.52 -3.70
C CYS A 125 -6.79 -5.57 -4.85
N TYR A 126 -6.43 -5.97 -6.06
CA TYR A 126 -6.88 -5.38 -7.29
C TYR A 126 -7.42 -6.45 -8.23
N SER A 127 -8.61 -6.21 -8.78
CA SER A 127 -9.17 -7.02 -9.85
C SER A 127 -9.38 -6.12 -11.06
N PRO A 128 -8.82 -6.46 -12.23
CA PRO A 128 -9.02 -5.66 -13.42
C PRO A 128 -10.49 -5.65 -13.87
N PRO A 129 -10.95 -4.58 -14.53
CA PRO A 129 -12.30 -4.51 -15.09
C PRO A 129 -12.59 -5.72 -15.99
N GLY A 130 -13.80 -6.29 -15.87
CA GLY A 130 -14.22 -7.44 -16.67
C GLY A 130 -13.76 -8.81 -16.15
N ASN A 131 -13.09 -8.88 -15.00
CA ASN A 131 -12.74 -10.15 -14.37
C ASN A 131 -13.95 -10.82 -13.70
N THR A 132 -14.65 -11.67 -14.44
CA THR A 132 -15.84 -12.41 -13.98
C THR A 132 -15.51 -13.60 -13.06
N LYS A 133 -14.24 -13.95 -12.91
CA LYS A 133 -13.80 -15.18 -12.22
C LYS A 133 -13.74 -15.06 -10.69
N LEU A 134 -13.84 -13.85 -10.14
CA LEU A 134 -13.95 -13.65 -8.69
C LEU A 134 -15.35 -13.92 -8.14
N VAL A 135 -16.37 -13.97 -8.99
CA VAL A 135 -17.77 -14.14 -8.59
C VAL A 135 -18.09 -15.60 -8.19
N THR A 136 -17.30 -16.58 -8.67
CA THR A 136 -17.61 -18.01 -8.54
C THR A 136 -17.14 -18.67 -7.25
N LEU A 137 -16.49 -17.95 -6.33
CA LEU A 137 -16.03 -18.50 -5.04
C LEU A 137 -17.01 -18.26 -3.88
N ALA A 138 -18.16 -17.63 -4.14
CA ALA A 138 -19.16 -17.28 -3.13
C ALA A 138 -20.56 -17.86 -3.43
N SER A 139 -20.66 -18.80 -4.37
CA SER A 139 -21.91 -19.51 -4.72
C SER A 139 -21.89 -20.95 -4.27
#